data_AF-A0A6N2YNG4-F1
#
_entry.id   AF-A0A6N2YNG4-F1
#
_cell.length_a   1.000
_cell.length_b   1.000
_cell.length_c   1.000
_cell.angle_alpha   90.00
_cell.angle_beta   90.00
_cell.angle_gamma   90.00
#
_symmetry.space_group_name_H-M   'P 1'
#
loop_
_entity.id
_entity.type
_entity.pdbx_description
1 polymer ?
#
loop_
_entity_poly.entity_id
_entity_poly.type
_entity_poly.pdbx_seq_one_letter_code
_entity_poly.pdbx_strand_id
1 'polypeptide(L)'
;MYMHRNVTDKFIGTVVSCDIISTGSWYGDLPDGVPKEVKLNRKDYYIEEIQHISIKETISVTYGIKWEHISKPVEGKIESLTTKEYSIDESKKQYLLELMGRRFSDDIDLYDEDECAVQVQLINTEDQEFIYEFPFDNTLRAMSILFRQILGIPTLLLFDGNREKDRIQEIHIEVQKNMYQEYGDVNTLNFNWNEPSISIDCNSKQFGYSSHSHSEYVDNQMIHQLKQDIDFHIGETLYSLDSFSLSESHDLDRDPARGGIVTVRIKWAHKEDTLFIGNVTNQYVPTWYKNLINFIHAHTRDKSLQEFLQSNHTSDRRIYTYCSVYIFKINQEFYYRTDRNDIYEGDIVKVPFGSDNAVRTGRVESISYHTSYDVPYDLNRTKFIIDKLPTSIEYVEITCS
;
A
#
# COMPACT_ATOMS: atom_id res chain seq x y z
N MET A 1 9.71 48.83 -19.74
CA MET A 1 10.95 49.13 -19.01
C MET A 1 10.86 48.42 -17.67
N TYR A 2 11.37 47.19 -17.60
CA TYR A 2 12.21 46.66 -16.53
C TYR A 2 13.06 45.57 -17.19
N MET A 3 14.36 45.77 -17.14
CA MET A 3 15.38 44.81 -17.53
C MET A 3 15.36 43.65 -16.53
N HIS A 4 15.51 42.42 -17.00
CA HIS A 4 16.67 41.60 -16.64
C HIS A 4 16.82 40.46 -17.65
N ARG A 5 17.77 40.64 -18.57
CA ARG A 5 18.47 39.50 -19.17
C ARG A 5 19.42 38.98 -18.10
N ASN A 6 19.21 37.77 -17.60
CA ASN A 6 20.33 36.98 -17.09
C ASN A 6 20.77 36.08 -18.25
N VAL A 7 21.63 36.63 -19.11
CA VAL A 7 22.48 35.79 -19.94
C VAL A 7 23.37 35.08 -18.92
N THR A 8 23.09 33.81 -18.63
CA THR A 8 23.96 33.04 -17.74
C THR A 8 25.26 32.82 -18.48
N ASP A 9 26.30 33.53 -18.05
CA ASP A 9 27.66 33.24 -18.47
C ASP A 9 27.96 31.75 -18.23
N LYS A 10 28.78 31.15 -19.10
CA LYS A 10 29.35 29.82 -18.85
C LYS A 10 29.90 29.80 -17.44
N PHE A 11 29.71 28.70 -16.71
CA PHE A 11 30.31 28.59 -15.39
C PHE A 11 31.84 28.71 -15.52
N ILE A 12 32.45 29.51 -14.65
CA ILE A 12 33.92 29.70 -14.61
C ILE A 12 34.42 29.42 -13.20
N GLY A 13 35.49 28.63 -13.12
CA GLY A 13 36.19 28.31 -11.88
C GLY A 13 35.86 26.92 -11.34
N THR A 14 36.04 26.74 -10.03
CA THR A 14 35.74 25.49 -9.31
C THR A 14 34.50 25.71 -8.45
N VAL A 15 33.54 24.79 -8.51
CA VAL A 15 32.32 24.85 -7.70
C VAL A 15 32.65 24.58 -6.24
N VAL A 16 32.26 25.48 -5.34
CA VAL A 16 32.37 25.35 -3.89
C VAL A 16 31.06 24.89 -3.27
N SER A 17 29.93 25.38 -3.79
CA SER A 17 28.62 24.90 -3.39
C SER A 17 27.64 24.88 -4.54
N CYS A 18 26.63 24.02 -4.41
CA CYS A 18 25.57 23.83 -5.38
C CYS A 18 24.23 23.72 -4.66
N ASP A 19 23.24 24.47 -5.13
CA ASP A 19 21.84 24.36 -4.71
C ASP A 19 21.01 23.96 -5.94
N ILE A 20 20.23 22.88 -5.84
CA ILE A 20 19.36 22.36 -6.91
C ILE A 20 17.93 22.39 -6.39
N ILE A 21 17.06 23.13 -7.05
CA ILE A 21 15.63 23.19 -6.76
C ILE A 21 14.88 22.57 -7.94
N SER A 22 14.12 21.52 -7.70
CA SER A 22 13.29 20.86 -8.69
C SER A 22 11.83 20.91 -8.26
N THR A 23 10.97 21.43 -9.13
CA THR A 23 9.53 21.53 -8.95
C THR A 23 8.82 20.65 -9.95
N GLY A 24 7.95 19.75 -9.49
CA GLY A 24 7.23 18.86 -10.37
C GLY A 24 5.94 18.34 -9.76
N SER A 25 5.11 17.69 -10.57
CA SER A 25 3.83 17.16 -10.12
C SER A 25 4.02 16.08 -9.04
N TRP A 26 3.27 16.17 -7.94
CA TRP A 26 3.28 15.13 -6.91
C TRP A 26 2.52 13.89 -7.38
N TYR A 27 3.19 12.73 -7.40
CA TYR A 27 2.61 11.47 -7.88
C TYR A 27 2.34 10.41 -6.78
N GLY A 28 2.70 10.67 -5.52
CA GLY A 28 2.54 9.71 -4.41
C GLY A 28 1.37 10.02 -3.47
N ASP A 29 1.37 9.34 -2.32
CA ASP A 29 0.52 9.66 -1.17
C ASP A 29 0.94 11.01 -0.58
N LEU A 30 -0.03 11.88 -0.28
CA LEU A 30 0.29 13.18 0.32
C LEU A 30 0.73 12.97 1.79
N PRO A 31 1.87 13.56 2.22
CA PRO A 31 2.38 13.42 3.57
C PRO A 31 1.36 13.88 4.60
N ASP A 32 1.49 13.41 5.84
CA ASP A 32 0.54 13.69 6.93
C ASP A 32 0.31 15.17 7.22
N GLY A 33 1.27 16.03 6.86
CA GLY A 33 1.14 17.48 6.96
C GLY A 33 0.12 18.12 6.00
N VAL A 34 -0.36 17.40 4.97
CA VAL A 34 -1.33 17.95 4.01
C VAL A 34 -2.77 17.83 4.56
N PRO A 35 -3.61 18.88 4.49
CA PRO A 35 -4.97 18.85 5.02
C PRO A 35 -5.82 17.73 4.42
N LYS A 36 -6.65 17.09 5.24
CA LYS A 36 -7.56 16.00 4.82
C LYS A 36 -8.45 16.39 3.64
N GLU A 37 -8.87 17.65 3.56
CA GLU A 37 -9.69 18.17 2.45
C GLU A 37 -8.95 18.10 1.10
N VAL A 38 -7.67 18.48 1.08
CA VAL A 38 -6.81 18.38 -0.12
C VAL A 38 -6.57 16.92 -0.48
N LYS A 39 -6.37 16.05 0.52
CA LYS A 39 -6.24 14.60 0.32
C LYS A 39 -7.50 13.98 -0.30
N LEU A 40 -8.68 14.35 0.22
CA LEU A 40 -9.99 13.84 -0.23
C LEU A 40 -10.38 14.37 -1.61
N ASN A 41 -10.08 15.64 -1.91
CA ASN A 41 -10.53 16.34 -3.11
C ASN A 41 -9.38 16.66 -4.07
N ARG A 42 -8.38 15.77 -4.20
CA ARG A 42 -7.14 15.98 -4.98
C ARG A 42 -7.37 16.52 -6.40
N LYS A 43 -8.48 16.16 -7.05
CA LYS A 43 -8.83 16.62 -8.41
C LYS A 43 -9.14 18.11 -8.50
N ASP A 44 -9.46 18.75 -7.38
CA ASP A 44 -9.77 20.17 -7.29
C ASP A 44 -8.52 21.02 -6.99
N TYR A 45 -7.35 20.40 -6.85
CA TYR A 45 -6.08 21.06 -6.51
C TYR A 45 -4.96 20.70 -7.49
N TYR A 46 -4.15 21.70 -7.85
CA TYR A 46 -2.79 21.50 -8.34
C TYR A 46 -1.89 21.19 -7.16
N ILE A 47 -1.04 20.16 -7.27
CA ILE A 47 -0.12 19.77 -6.19
C ILE A 47 1.28 19.58 -6.77
N GLU A 48 2.21 20.36 -6.25
CA GLU A 48 3.61 20.39 -6.64
C GLU A 48 4.49 19.86 -5.51
N GLU A 49 5.42 18.97 -5.84
CA GLU A 49 6.60 18.71 -5.02
C GLU A 49 7.64 19.79 -5.30
N ILE A 50 8.28 20.28 -4.25
CA ILE A 50 9.47 21.10 -4.35
C ILE A 50 10.60 20.31 -3.67
N GLN A 51 11.63 19.94 -4.41
CA GLN A 51 12.82 19.32 -3.88
C GLN A 51 13.95 20.33 -3.90
N HIS A 52 14.57 20.60 -2.75
CA HIS A 52 15.77 21.43 -2.65
C HIS A 52 16.93 20.60 -2.13
N ILE A 53 17.97 20.43 -2.94
CA ILE A 53 19.22 19.77 -2.59
C ILE A 53 20.28 20.85 -2.41
N SER A 54 20.88 20.93 -1.23
CA SER A 54 22.00 21.84 -0.94
C SER A 54 23.28 21.03 -0.73
N ILE A 55 24.33 21.32 -1.48
CA ILE A 55 25.65 20.72 -1.38
C ILE A 55 26.63 21.83 -0.96
N LYS A 56 26.95 21.87 0.34
CA LYS A 56 27.86 22.84 0.96
C LYS A 56 28.91 22.09 1.77
N GLU A 57 29.04 22.40 3.07
CA GLU A 57 29.82 21.59 4.01
C GLU A 57 29.22 20.18 4.12
N THR A 58 27.90 20.11 4.29
CA THR A 58 27.08 18.89 4.29
C THR A 58 26.13 18.88 3.09
N ILE A 59 25.57 17.71 2.77
CA ILE A 59 24.47 17.61 1.81
C ILE A 59 23.15 17.56 2.59
N SER A 60 22.23 18.47 2.27
CA SER A 60 20.86 18.42 2.77
C SER A 60 19.87 18.27 1.62
N VAL A 61 18.83 17.48 1.83
CA VAL A 61 17.70 17.37 0.92
C VAL A 61 16.45 17.77 1.68
N THR A 62 15.79 18.82 1.18
CA THR A 62 14.55 19.36 1.72
C THR A 62 13.42 19.06 0.74
N TYR A 63 12.36 18.44 1.25
CA TYR A 63 11.15 18.16 0.50
C TYR A 63 10.03 19.09 0.97
N GLY A 64 9.46 19.82 0.03
CA GLY A 64 8.31 20.70 0.17
C GLY A 64 7.13 20.16 -0.65
N ILE A 65 5.91 20.40 -0.19
CA ILE A 65 4.71 20.25 -1.02
C ILE A 65 3.92 21.54 -1.00
N LYS A 66 3.53 21.98 -2.19
CA LYS A 66 2.67 23.13 -2.43
C LYS A 66 1.38 22.66 -3.09
N TRP A 67 0.25 23.21 -2.70
CA TRP A 67 -1.03 22.95 -3.37
C TRP A 67 -1.85 24.22 -3.59
N GLU A 68 -2.60 24.24 -4.68
CA GLU A 68 -3.41 25.38 -5.10
C GLU A 68 -4.77 24.91 -5.62
N HIS A 69 -5.86 25.51 -5.15
CA HIS A 69 -7.21 25.14 -5.59
C HIS A 69 -7.47 25.65 -7.01
N ILE A 70 -7.83 24.76 -7.93
CA ILE A 70 -7.95 25.04 -9.38
C ILE A 70 -8.93 26.19 -9.67
N SER A 71 -10.10 26.21 -9.02
CA SER A 71 -11.12 27.25 -9.24
C SER A 71 -11.09 28.43 -8.26
N LYS A 72 -10.24 28.39 -7.23
CA LYS A 72 -10.09 29.45 -6.23
C LYS A 72 -8.60 29.67 -5.96
N PRO A 73 -7.88 30.33 -6.89
CA PRO A 73 -6.46 30.58 -6.73
C PRO A 73 -6.26 31.49 -5.51
N VAL A 74 -5.96 30.88 -4.38
CA VAL A 74 -5.36 31.51 -3.21
C VAL A 74 -3.89 31.14 -3.28
N GLU A 75 -3.00 32.09 -2.96
CA GLU A 75 -1.55 31.89 -2.91
C GLU A 75 -1.23 30.57 -2.19
N GLY A 76 -0.62 29.61 -2.91
CA GLY A 76 -0.48 28.23 -2.47
C GLY A 76 0.26 28.14 -1.13
N LYS A 77 -0.32 27.40 -0.19
CA LYS A 77 0.27 27.23 1.14
C LYS A 77 1.28 26.06 1.09
N ILE A 78 2.54 26.34 1.39
CA ILE A 78 3.56 25.32 1.61
C ILE A 78 3.47 24.92 3.09
N GLU A 79 3.04 23.69 3.43
CA GLU A 79 2.92 23.29 4.84
C GLU A 79 3.81 22.12 5.27
N SER A 80 4.27 21.25 4.36
CA SER A 80 5.15 20.15 4.74
C SER A 80 6.56 20.39 4.22
N LEU A 81 7.45 20.82 5.10
CA LEU A 81 8.89 20.88 4.84
C LEU A 81 9.57 19.77 5.65
N THR A 82 10.11 18.77 4.98
CA THR A 82 10.93 17.72 5.62
C THR A 82 12.35 17.86 5.11
N THR A 83 13.26 18.29 5.98
CA THR A 83 14.70 18.32 5.68
C THR A 83 15.36 17.08 6.26
N LYS A 84 16.13 16.39 5.43
CA LYS A 84 17.03 15.31 5.83
C LYS A 84 18.46 15.70 5.49
N GLU A 85 19.35 15.58 6.47
CA GLU A 85 20.79 15.76 6.27
C GLU A 85 21.45 14.42 5.97
N TYR A 86 22.37 14.42 5.02
CA TYR A 86 23.08 13.24 4.56
C TYR A 86 24.58 13.45 4.72
N SER A 87 25.20 12.51 5.44
CA SER A 87 26.64 12.43 5.53
C SER A 87 27.16 11.54 4.40
N ILE A 88 27.86 12.13 3.43
CA ILE A 88 28.57 11.39 2.39
C ILE A 88 30.08 11.58 2.53
N ASP A 89 30.85 10.67 1.92
CA ASP A 89 32.30 10.78 1.89
C ASP A 89 32.76 12.03 1.12
N GLU A 90 33.81 12.69 1.62
CA GLU A 90 34.31 13.96 1.05
C GLU A 90 34.70 13.77 -0.43
N SER A 91 35.26 12.61 -0.81
CA SER A 91 35.62 12.34 -2.21
C SER A 91 34.41 12.30 -3.14
N LYS A 92 33.29 11.73 -2.67
CA LYS A 92 32.03 11.69 -3.42
C LYS A 92 31.40 13.07 -3.54
N LYS A 93 31.49 13.90 -2.49
CA LYS A 93 31.02 15.28 -2.50
C LYS A 93 31.77 16.13 -3.52
N GLN A 94 33.11 16.07 -3.48
CA GLN A 94 33.95 16.78 -4.44
C GLN A 94 33.69 16.31 -5.87
N TYR A 95 33.48 15.01 -6.07
CA TYR A 95 33.09 14.48 -7.38
C TYR A 95 31.76 15.04 -7.91
N LEU A 96 30.74 15.18 -7.06
CA LEU A 96 29.47 15.80 -7.45
C LEU A 96 29.65 17.29 -7.83
N LEU A 97 30.42 18.05 -7.05
CA LEU A 97 30.70 19.46 -7.32
C LEU A 97 31.49 19.64 -8.63
N GLU A 98 32.51 18.82 -8.87
CA GLU A 98 33.25 18.79 -10.14
C GLU A 98 32.36 18.46 -11.33
N LEU A 99 31.44 17.50 -11.17
CA LEU A 99 30.50 17.09 -12.21
C LEU A 99 29.58 18.26 -12.60
N MET A 100 29.05 18.99 -11.61
CA MET A 100 28.26 20.19 -11.83
C MET A 100 29.08 21.27 -12.54
N GLY A 101 30.29 21.55 -12.05
CA GLY A 101 31.16 22.55 -12.67
C GLY A 101 31.42 22.25 -14.14
N ARG A 102 31.76 21.00 -14.48
CA ARG A 102 31.98 20.58 -15.87
C ARG A 102 30.72 20.73 -16.71
N ARG A 103 29.57 20.27 -16.22
CA ARG A 103 28.31 20.29 -17.00
C ARG A 103 27.87 21.71 -17.36
N PHE A 104 28.04 22.66 -16.44
CA PHE A 104 27.63 24.04 -16.60
C PHE A 104 28.72 24.97 -17.17
N SER A 105 29.94 24.44 -17.39
CA SER A 105 31.00 25.12 -18.15
C SER A 105 30.83 24.98 -19.66
N ASP A 106 30.09 23.97 -20.12
CA ASP A 106 29.78 23.76 -21.54
C ASP A 106 28.70 24.73 -22.03
N ASP A 107 28.57 24.93 -23.35
CA ASP A 107 27.44 25.68 -23.91
C ASP A 107 26.13 24.97 -23.54
N ILE A 108 25.29 25.64 -22.76
CA ILE A 108 23.95 25.17 -22.41
C ILE A 108 22.97 25.88 -23.34
N ASP A 109 22.17 25.11 -24.06
CA ASP A 109 21.04 25.64 -24.82
C ASP A 109 19.99 26.17 -23.83
N LEU A 110 19.69 27.47 -23.93
CA LEU A 110 18.68 28.12 -23.10
C LEU A 110 17.28 27.80 -23.65
N TYR A 111 16.36 27.44 -22.75
CA TYR A 111 14.96 27.16 -23.07
C TYR A 111 14.10 28.44 -22.89
N ASP A 112 13.04 28.57 -23.70
CA ASP A 112 12.06 29.66 -23.53
C ASP A 112 11.31 29.51 -22.19
N GLU A 113 11.01 30.65 -21.56
CA GLU A 113 10.73 30.87 -20.12
C GLU A 113 9.45 30.22 -19.55
N ASP A 114 8.60 29.56 -20.35
CA ASP A 114 7.21 29.33 -19.92
C ASP A 114 7.01 28.14 -18.95
N GLU A 115 7.99 27.22 -18.79
CA GLU A 115 7.90 26.09 -17.83
C GLU A 115 9.27 25.68 -17.23
N CYS A 116 9.87 26.55 -16.40
CA CYS A 116 11.08 26.19 -15.64
C CYS A 116 10.75 25.26 -14.46
N ALA A 117 11.09 23.98 -14.58
CA ALA A 117 10.89 22.97 -13.54
C ALA A 117 12.11 22.79 -12.63
N VAL A 118 13.30 23.21 -13.08
CA VAL A 118 14.56 23.03 -12.36
C VAL A 118 15.33 24.34 -12.33
N GLN A 119 15.85 24.68 -11.14
CA GLN A 119 16.77 25.78 -10.90
C GLN A 119 18.05 25.23 -10.27
N VAL A 120 19.20 25.65 -10.79
CA VAL A 120 20.53 25.28 -10.28
C VAL A 120 21.30 26.53 -9.98
N GLN A 121 21.77 26.66 -8.75
CA GLN A 121 22.63 27.73 -8.29
C GLN A 121 24.01 27.17 -7.97
N LEU A 122 25.05 27.71 -8.61
CA LEU A 122 26.44 27.35 -8.38
C LEU A 122 27.19 28.55 -7.80
N ILE A 123 28.00 28.31 -6.78
CA ILE A 123 28.93 29.30 -6.21
C ILE A 123 30.35 28.81 -6.44
N ASN A 124 31.20 29.66 -7.03
CA ASN A 124 32.60 29.33 -7.27
C ASN A 124 33.52 29.74 -6.09
N THR A 125 34.81 29.47 -6.21
CA THR A 125 35.83 29.83 -5.20
C THR A 125 36.05 31.33 -5.00
N GLU A 126 35.49 32.17 -5.88
CA GLU A 126 35.54 33.63 -5.81
C GLU A 126 34.23 34.22 -5.26
N ASP A 127 33.36 33.38 -4.69
CA ASP A 127 32.01 33.74 -4.22
C ASP A 127 31.11 34.35 -5.31
N GLN A 128 31.36 34.03 -6.59
CA GLN A 128 30.50 34.41 -7.71
C GLN A 128 29.37 33.39 -7.88
N GLU A 129 28.17 33.92 -8.10
CA GLU A 129 26.92 33.17 -8.20
C GLU A 129 26.47 33.02 -9.66
N PHE A 130 26.10 31.79 -10.04
CA PHE A 130 25.57 31.44 -11.35
C PHE A 130 24.24 30.70 -11.17
N ILE A 131 23.15 31.20 -11.74
CA ILE A 131 21.80 30.62 -11.61
C ILE A 131 21.33 30.15 -12.98
N TYR A 132 20.96 28.89 -13.11
CA TYR A 132 20.46 28.28 -14.34
C TYR A 132 19.03 27.77 -14.13
N GLU A 133 18.12 28.08 -15.06
CA GLU A 133 16.71 27.67 -14.99
C GLU A 133 16.30 26.97 -16.28
N PHE A 134 15.69 25.80 -16.17
CA PHE A 134 15.32 24.97 -17.32
C PHE A 134 14.17 23.98 -16.99
N PRO A 135 13.40 23.50 -17.99
CA PRO A 135 12.45 22.40 -17.81
C PRO A 135 13.17 21.10 -17.47
N PHE A 136 12.44 20.05 -17.06
CA PHE A 136 13.06 18.73 -16.90
C PHE A 136 13.73 18.27 -18.21
N ASP A 137 15.00 17.90 -18.10
CA ASP A 137 15.85 17.60 -19.26
C ASP A 137 16.30 16.14 -19.24
N ASN A 138 15.79 15.37 -20.21
CA ASN A 138 16.18 13.98 -20.41
C ASN A 138 17.66 13.80 -20.78
N THR A 139 18.34 14.82 -21.33
CA THR A 139 19.79 14.77 -21.57
C THR A 139 20.57 14.71 -20.26
N LEU A 140 20.02 15.26 -19.17
CA LEU A 140 20.59 15.21 -17.82
C LEU A 140 20.18 13.96 -17.02
N ARG A 141 19.49 13.00 -17.64
CA ARG A 141 19.07 11.73 -17.00
C ARG A 141 20.25 10.95 -16.42
N ALA A 142 21.35 10.86 -17.16
CA ALA A 142 22.55 10.15 -16.69
C ALA A 142 23.16 10.80 -15.43
N MET A 143 23.17 12.13 -15.38
CA MET A 143 23.63 12.89 -14.21
C MET A 143 22.71 12.65 -13.02
N SER A 144 21.39 12.71 -13.23
CA SER A 144 20.41 12.41 -12.19
C SER A 144 20.56 10.99 -11.63
N ILE A 145 20.79 9.98 -12.47
CA ILE A 145 21.07 8.60 -12.03
C ILE A 145 22.32 8.54 -11.14
N LEU A 146 23.41 9.22 -11.52
CA LEU A 146 24.63 9.27 -10.72
C LEU A 146 24.41 9.92 -9.35
N PHE A 147 23.67 11.03 -9.30
CA PHE A 147 23.30 11.69 -8.04
C PHE A 147 22.53 10.73 -7.13
N ARG A 148 21.50 10.04 -7.65
CA ARG A 148 20.72 9.04 -6.90
C ARG A 148 21.61 7.91 -6.37
N GLN A 149 22.55 7.40 -7.18
CA GLN A 149 23.47 6.34 -6.79
C GLN A 149 24.46 6.77 -5.70
N ILE A 150 25.01 7.98 -5.81
CA ILE A 150 25.98 8.52 -4.85
C ILE A 150 25.32 8.81 -3.51
N LEU A 151 24.13 9.43 -3.54
CA LEU A 151 23.37 9.78 -2.35
C LEU A 151 22.64 8.58 -1.74
N GLY A 152 22.42 7.51 -2.53
CA GLY A 152 21.62 6.36 -2.11
C GLY A 152 20.13 6.65 -2.01
N ILE A 153 19.62 7.61 -2.79
CA ILE A 153 18.23 8.09 -2.73
C ILE A 153 17.62 7.98 -4.14
N PRO A 154 17.00 6.85 -4.50
CA PRO A 154 16.46 6.64 -5.85
C PRO A 154 15.28 7.58 -6.19
N THR A 155 14.56 8.05 -5.18
CA THR A 155 13.34 8.85 -5.35
C THR A 155 13.58 10.33 -5.64
N LEU A 156 14.83 10.80 -5.74
CA LEU A 156 15.12 12.20 -6.04
C LEU A 156 14.58 12.63 -7.41
N LEU A 157 14.09 13.86 -7.51
CA LEU A 157 13.50 14.43 -8.73
C LEU A 157 14.60 14.94 -9.66
N LEU A 158 15.58 15.67 -9.11
CA LEU A 158 16.79 16.15 -9.80
C LEU A 158 16.45 16.85 -11.14
N PHE A 159 17.25 16.61 -12.17
CA PHE A 159 17.18 17.32 -13.45
C PHE A 159 16.18 16.72 -14.43
N ASP A 160 15.75 15.47 -14.21
CA ASP A 160 15.00 14.68 -15.19
C ASP A 160 13.53 14.45 -14.80
N GLY A 161 13.11 14.89 -13.61
CA GLY A 161 11.74 14.73 -13.10
C GLY A 161 11.32 13.28 -12.83
N ASN A 162 12.19 12.32 -13.10
CA ASN A 162 11.89 10.90 -13.17
C ASN A 162 12.34 10.24 -11.88
N ARG A 163 11.50 10.31 -10.85
CA ARG A 163 11.71 9.55 -9.60
C ARG A 163 11.86 8.07 -9.94
N GLU A 164 12.95 7.44 -9.51
CA GLU A 164 12.90 5.99 -9.45
C GLU A 164 11.91 5.65 -8.33
N LYS A 165 10.82 4.98 -8.71
CA LYS A 165 9.88 4.47 -7.72
C LYS A 165 10.64 3.57 -6.77
N ASP A 166 10.27 3.59 -5.51
CA ASP A 166 10.86 2.66 -4.55
C ASP A 166 10.61 1.21 -5.06
N ARG A 167 11.32 0.23 -4.53
CA ARG A 167 11.12 -1.16 -4.93
C ARG A 167 10.38 -1.88 -3.82
N ILE A 168 9.39 -2.66 -4.20
CA ILE A 168 8.79 -3.62 -3.28
C ILE A 168 9.85 -4.69 -3.03
N GLN A 169 10.09 -5.03 -1.77
CA GLN A 169 10.98 -6.12 -1.38
C GLN A 169 10.20 -7.38 -1.00
N GLU A 170 9.08 -7.20 -0.31
CA GLU A 170 8.25 -8.31 0.16
C GLU A 170 6.78 -7.90 0.18
N ILE A 171 5.89 -8.82 -0.22
CA ILE A 171 4.45 -8.72 0.02
C ILE A 171 4.04 -9.94 0.81
N HIS A 172 3.57 -9.73 2.03
CA HIS A 172 3.08 -10.77 2.91
C HIS A 172 1.59 -10.59 3.15
N ILE A 173 0.80 -11.60 2.80
CA ILE A 173 -0.65 -11.62 2.92
C ILE A 173 -1.03 -12.75 3.88
N GLU A 174 -1.79 -12.43 4.91
CA GLU A 174 -2.35 -13.39 5.85
C GLU A 174 -3.88 -13.23 5.87
N VAL A 175 -4.60 -14.33 5.63
CA VAL A 175 -6.06 -14.37 5.67
C VAL A 175 -6.49 -15.32 6.78
N GLN A 176 -7.05 -14.76 7.84
CA GLN A 176 -7.66 -15.51 8.93
C GLN A 176 -9.18 -15.59 8.69
N LYS A 177 -9.71 -16.79 8.45
CA LYS A 177 -11.13 -16.98 8.12
C LYS A 177 -12.07 -16.97 9.32
N ASN A 178 -11.57 -17.19 10.54
CA ASN A 178 -12.37 -17.30 11.76
C ASN A 178 -11.77 -16.48 12.90
N MET A 179 -12.64 -15.80 13.68
CA MET A 179 -12.27 -15.03 14.85
C MET A 179 -11.64 -15.87 15.98
N TYR A 180 -11.98 -17.16 16.07
CA TYR A 180 -11.37 -18.06 17.05
C TYR A 180 -10.10 -18.67 16.48
N GLN A 181 -8.94 -18.12 16.85
CA GLN A 181 -7.61 -18.54 16.38
C GLN A 181 -7.37 -20.05 16.44
N GLU A 182 -7.87 -20.73 17.47
CA GLU A 182 -7.73 -22.18 17.67
C GLU A 182 -8.49 -23.03 16.63
N TYR A 183 -9.44 -22.42 15.91
CA TYR A 183 -10.31 -23.08 14.93
C TYR A 183 -10.30 -22.38 13.56
N GLY A 184 -9.46 -21.34 13.40
CA GLY A 184 -9.41 -20.54 12.20
C GLY A 184 -8.50 -21.13 11.15
N ASP A 185 -9.03 -21.26 9.94
CA ASP A 185 -8.20 -21.47 8.76
C ASP A 185 -7.37 -20.20 8.54
N VAL A 186 -6.04 -20.35 8.54
CA VAL A 186 -5.09 -19.27 8.20
C VAL A 186 -4.42 -19.63 6.90
N ASN A 187 -4.63 -18.79 5.89
CA ASN A 187 -3.92 -18.88 4.62
C ASN A 187 -2.85 -17.80 4.59
N THR A 188 -1.63 -18.16 4.19
CA THR A 188 -0.53 -17.19 4.02
C THR A 188 0.00 -17.21 2.60
N LEU A 189 0.27 -16.04 2.06
CA LEU A 189 0.83 -15.83 0.74
C LEU A 189 1.97 -14.85 0.87
N ASN A 190 3.19 -15.28 0.56
CA ASN A 190 4.38 -14.44 0.63
C ASN A 190 5.04 -14.33 -0.74
N PHE A 191 5.43 -13.12 -1.09
CA PHE A 191 6.31 -12.81 -2.21
C PHE A 191 7.56 -12.18 -1.65
N ASN A 192 8.71 -12.81 -1.84
CA ASN A 192 9.99 -12.24 -1.43
C ASN A 192 10.86 -12.02 -2.69
N TRP A 193 11.27 -10.78 -2.91
CA TRP A 193 12.10 -10.41 -4.06
C TRP A 193 13.60 -10.35 -3.73
N ASN A 194 13.96 -10.42 -2.44
CA ASN A 194 15.35 -10.56 -2.00
C ASN A 194 15.85 -11.99 -2.25
N GLU A 195 15.00 -12.96 -1.95
CA GLU A 195 15.15 -14.36 -2.32
C GLU A 195 13.98 -14.67 -3.26
N PRO A 196 14.14 -14.53 -4.61
CA PRO A 196 13.04 -14.53 -5.57
C PRO A 196 12.18 -15.79 -5.44
N SER A 197 11.14 -15.71 -4.61
CA SER A 197 10.35 -16.84 -4.16
C SER A 197 8.93 -16.42 -3.85
N ILE A 198 8.02 -17.37 -4.05
CA ILE A 198 6.59 -17.24 -3.78
C ILE A 198 6.21 -18.41 -2.90
N SER A 199 5.67 -18.16 -1.71
CA SER A 199 5.13 -19.21 -0.86
C SER A 199 3.63 -19.06 -0.73
N ILE A 200 2.90 -20.16 -0.91
CA ILE A 200 1.45 -20.21 -0.79
C ILE A 200 1.10 -21.35 0.17
N ASP A 201 0.64 -20.99 1.36
CA ASP A 201 0.20 -21.95 2.36
C ASP A 201 -1.32 -21.81 2.56
N CYS A 202 -2.06 -22.81 2.07
CA CYS A 202 -3.52 -22.86 2.19
C CYS A 202 -3.92 -23.96 3.17
N ASN A 203 -4.32 -23.55 4.38
CA ASN A 203 -4.81 -24.45 5.43
C ASN A 203 -6.34 -24.49 5.52
N SER A 204 -7.03 -23.77 4.62
CA SER A 204 -8.49 -23.76 4.43
C SER A 204 -9.10 -25.16 4.33
N LYS A 205 -10.14 -25.43 5.13
CA LYS A 205 -10.93 -26.67 5.07
C LYS A 205 -12.26 -26.52 4.35
N GLN A 206 -12.65 -25.28 3.99
CA GLN A 206 -13.95 -24.95 3.38
C GLN A 206 -14.29 -25.75 2.12
N PHE A 207 -13.30 -26.28 1.39
CA PHE A 207 -13.50 -27.08 0.19
C PHE A 207 -12.96 -28.52 0.30
N GLY A 208 -12.58 -28.98 1.49
CA GLY A 208 -12.05 -30.34 1.68
C GLY A 208 -10.65 -30.57 1.11
N TYR A 209 -9.93 -29.51 0.74
CA TYR A 209 -8.56 -29.57 0.23
C TYR A 209 -7.62 -28.75 1.12
N SER A 210 -6.83 -29.42 1.96
CA SER A 210 -5.63 -28.81 2.54
C SER A 210 -4.51 -28.91 1.51
N SER A 211 -4.17 -27.83 0.83
CA SER A 211 -3.03 -27.80 -0.09
C SER A 211 -1.88 -27.01 0.52
N HIS A 212 -0.89 -27.73 1.03
CA HIS A 212 0.41 -27.14 1.31
C HIS A 212 1.19 -27.08 -0.01
N SER A 213 1.03 -26.01 -0.78
CA SER A 213 1.90 -25.75 -1.92
C SER A 213 3.14 -25.01 -1.44
N HIS A 214 4.06 -25.73 -0.80
CA HIS A 214 5.44 -25.24 -0.72
C HIS A 214 6.03 -25.32 -2.13
N SER A 215 5.83 -24.28 -2.93
CA SER A 215 6.47 -24.21 -4.24
C SER A 215 7.75 -23.42 -4.12
N GLU A 216 8.88 -24.12 -4.11
CA GLU A 216 10.08 -23.61 -4.79
C GLU A 216 9.76 -23.57 -6.30
N TYR A 217 8.82 -22.72 -6.73
CA TYR A 217 8.52 -22.56 -8.15
C TYR A 217 9.60 -21.66 -8.76
N VAL A 218 10.78 -22.23 -9.01
CA VAL A 218 11.93 -21.54 -9.61
C VAL A 218 11.76 -21.49 -11.13
N ASP A 219 10.65 -20.93 -11.63
CA ASP A 219 10.68 -20.33 -12.96
C ASP A 219 11.16 -18.89 -12.78
N ASN A 220 12.48 -18.74 -12.73
CA ASN A 220 13.14 -17.44 -12.58
C ASN A 220 12.68 -16.43 -13.63
N GLN A 221 12.27 -16.89 -14.81
CA GLN A 221 11.77 -16.01 -15.87
C GLN A 221 10.37 -15.49 -15.54
N MET A 222 9.49 -16.34 -14.99
CA MET A 222 8.17 -15.93 -14.50
C MET A 222 8.28 -14.98 -13.31
N ILE A 223 9.15 -15.26 -12.33
CA ILE A 223 9.38 -14.39 -11.17
C ILE A 223 9.97 -13.06 -11.60
N HIS A 224 10.90 -13.06 -12.56
CA HIS A 224 11.47 -11.83 -13.10
C HIS A 224 10.43 -11.00 -13.87
N GLN A 225 9.57 -11.65 -14.66
CA GLN A 225 8.48 -10.97 -15.36
C GLN A 225 7.45 -10.41 -14.38
N LEU A 226 7.05 -11.20 -13.38
CA LEU A 226 6.15 -10.76 -12.31
C LEU A 226 6.76 -9.59 -11.54
N LYS A 227 8.06 -9.62 -11.23
CA LYS A 227 8.77 -8.50 -10.59
C LYS A 227 8.74 -7.26 -11.48
N GLN A 228 9.03 -7.39 -12.77
CA GLN A 228 8.96 -6.27 -13.72
C GLN A 228 7.54 -5.71 -13.82
N ASP A 229 6.52 -6.55 -13.91
CA ASP A 229 5.11 -6.13 -14.01
C ASP A 229 4.59 -5.57 -12.68
N ILE A 230 5.08 -6.06 -11.54
CA ILE A 230 4.79 -5.47 -10.24
C ILE A 230 5.47 -4.10 -10.10
N ASP A 231 6.73 -3.97 -10.47
CA ASP A 231 7.44 -2.68 -10.41
C ASP A 231 6.87 -1.67 -11.43
N PHE A 232 6.40 -2.15 -12.59
CA PHE A 232 5.93 -1.32 -13.70
C PHE A 232 4.42 -1.01 -13.64
N HIS A 233 3.57 -2.02 -13.46
CA HIS A 233 2.10 -1.91 -13.49
C HIS A 233 1.46 -1.85 -12.10
N ILE A 234 1.88 -2.71 -11.16
CA ILE A 234 1.39 -2.57 -9.78
C ILE A 234 2.03 -1.34 -9.14
N GLY A 235 3.28 -0.99 -9.43
CA GLY A 235 4.01 0.11 -8.82
C GLY A 235 3.17 1.37 -8.86
N GLU A 236 2.72 1.82 -10.03
CA GLU A 236 1.82 2.99 -10.13
C GLU A 236 0.56 2.84 -9.28
N THR A 237 -0.04 1.65 -9.24
CA THR A 237 -1.31 1.40 -8.57
C THR A 237 -1.18 1.24 -7.05
N LEU A 238 -0.07 0.67 -6.55
CA LEU A 238 0.30 0.56 -5.13
C LEU A 238 0.98 1.84 -4.61
N TYR A 239 1.71 2.59 -5.45
CA TYR A 239 2.27 3.91 -5.11
C TYR A 239 1.22 5.01 -5.13
N SER A 240 0.17 4.83 -5.93
CA SER A 240 -1.05 5.61 -5.86
C SER A 240 -2.13 4.84 -5.12
N LEU A 241 -1.88 4.33 -3.92
CA LEU A 241 -2.93 3.65 -3.13
C LEU A 241 -4.08 4.61 -2.71
N ASP A 242 -3.97 5.91 -3.00
CA ASP A 242 -5.12 6.82 -3.10
C ASP A 242 -6.06 6.53 -4.31
N SER A 243 -5.56 5.91 -5.39
CA SER A 243 -6.32 5.43 -6.57
C SER A 243 -6.90 4.03 -6.41
N PHE A 244 -6.28 3.14 -5.62
CA PHE A 244 -6.95 2.03 -4.91
C PHE A 244 -7.67 2.59 -3.70
N SER A 245 -8.54 3.55 -3.96
CA SER A 245 -9.14 4.41 -2.97
C SER A 245 -9.39 3.71 -1.62
N LEU A 246 -8.59 4.07 -0.61
CA LEU A 246 -9.01 3.99 0.79
C LEU A 246 -10.33 4.76 1.03
N SER A 247 -10.86 5.50 0.04
CA SER A 247 -12.26 5.93 0.03
C SER A 247 -13.27 4.78 -0.05
N GLU A 248 -12.83 3.55 -0.36
CA GLU A 248 -13.64 2.33 -0.26
C GLU A 248 -13.34 1.47 0.97
N SER A 249 -12.24 1.71 1.70
CA SER A 249 -12.10 1.12 3.04
C SER A 249 -13.03 1.87 3.99
N HIS A 250 -14.31 1.56 3.86
CA HIS A 250 -15.35 2.07 4.74
C HIS A 250 -15.00 1.64 6.17
N ASP A 251 -15.42 2.37 7.20
CA ASP A 251 -15.22 1.92 8.59
C ASP A 251 -15.74 0.48 8.85
N LEU A 252 -16.63 0.00 7.98
CA LEU A 252 -17.19 -1.35 7.96
C LEU A 252 -16.22 -2.43 7.48
N ASP A 253 -15.15 -2.06 6.77
CA ASP A 253 -14.08 -2.97 6.33
C ASP A 253 -13.16 -3.37 7.46
N ARG A 254 -13.24 -2.68 8.61
CA ARG A 254 -12.52 -3.01 9.84
C ARG A 254 -13.48 -3.29 10.98
N ASP A 255 -14.73 -3.64 10.68
CA ASP A 255 -15.72 -3.98 11.68
C ASP A 255 -15.21 -5.18 12.49
N PRO A 256 -14.82 -4.99 13.77
CA PRO A 256 -14.34 -6.08 14.61
C PRO A 256 -15.44 -7.12 14.85
N ALA A 257 -16.69 -6.73 14.59
CA ALA A 257 -17.82 -7.60 14.62
C ALA A 257 -17.92 -8.46 13.35
N ARG A 258 -16.97 -8.49 12.40
CA ARG A 258 -16.93 -9.44 11.27
C ARG A 258 -15.83 -10.49 11.48
N GLY A 259 -16.13 -11.71 11.07
CA GLY A 259 -15.47 -12.95 11.49
C GLY A 259 -14.10 -13.24 10.88
N GLY A 260 -13.81 -12.74 9.67
CA GLY A 260 -12.52 -12.96 9.03
C GLY A 260 -11.75 -11.67 8.82
N ILE A 261 -10.41 -11.76 8.91
CA ILE A 261 -9.47 -10.65 8.83
C ILE A 261 -8.44 -10.98 7.76
N VAL A 262 -8.14 -10.01 6.90
CA VAL A 262 -6.99 -10.01 6.01
C VAL A 262 -5.98 -8.96 6.47
N THR A 263 -4.73 -9.38 6.51
CA THR A 263 -3.58 -8.50 6.76
C THR A 263 -2.66 -8.57 5.56
N VAL A 264 -2.36 -7.42 4.95
CA VAL A 264 -1.37 -7.29 3.88
C VAL A 264 -0.25 -6.37 4.35
N ARG A 265 0.97 -6.89 4.39
CA ARG A 265 2.19 -6.16 4.73
C ARG A 265 3.04 -6.02 3.48
N ILE A 266 3.49 -4.81 3.19
CA ILE A 266 4.37 -4.53 2.06
C ILE A 266 5.65 -3.92 2.62
N LYS A 267 6.78 -4.60 2.39
CA LYS A 267 8.10 -4.07 2.70
C LYS A 267 8.67 -3.37 1.49
N TRP A 268 9.26 -2.22 1.72
CA TRP A 268 9.84 -1.38 0.68
C TRP A 268 11.34 -1.26 0.89
N ALA A 269 12.06 -0.91 -0.18
CA ALA A 269 13.51 -0.83 -0.10
C ALA A 269 14.00 0.42 0.64
N HIS A 270 13.25 1.53 0.62
CA HIS A 270 13.70 2.80 1.21
C HIS A 270 12.63 3.52 2.05
N LYS A 271 11.33 3.26 1.85
CA LYS A 271 10.25 3.81 2.70
C LYS A 271 9.79 2.84 3.79
N GLU A 272 9.03 3.37 4.75
CA GLU A 272 8.45 2.57 5.83
C GLU A 272 7.47 1.52 5.30
N ASP A 273 7.47 0.36 5.97
CA ASP A 273 6.57 -0.75 5.67
C ASP A 273 5.10 -0.29 5.72
N THR A 274 4.31 -0.75 4.76
CA THR A 274 2.89 -0.42 4.70
C THR A 274 2.06 -1.60 5.18
N LEU A 275 1.07 -1.31 6.03
CA LEU A 275 0.16 -2.29 6.62
C LEU A 275 -1.29 -1.99 6.23
N PHE A 276 -1.91 -2.94 5.54
CA PHE A 276 -3.35 -2.92 5.24
C PHE A 276 -4.06 -4.00 6.03
N ILE A 277 -5.17 -3.62 6.64
CA ILE A 277 -6.05 -4.52 7.39
C ILE A 277 -7.47 -4.32 6.88
N GLY A 278 -8.15 -5.43 6.58
CA GLY A 278 -9.57 -5.45 6.24
C GLY A 278 -10.26 -6.72 6.71
N ASN A 279 -11.58 -6.78 6.59
CA ASN A 279 -12.38 -7.95 6.88
C ASN A 279 -12.66 -8.73 5.60
N VAL A 280 -12.46 -10.04 5.64
CA VAL A 280 -12.80 -10.97 4.54
C VAL A 280 -13.79 -12.00 5.06
N THR A 281 -14.86 -12.21 4.32
CA THR A 281 -15.90 -13.19 4.63
C THR A 281 -16.34 -13.89 3.34
N ASN A 282 -17.12 -14.96 3.44
CA ASN A 282 -17.72 -15.60 2.24
C ASN A 282 -18.61 -14.63 1.44
N GLN A 283 -19.08 -13.57 2.09
CA GLN A 283 -20.06 -12.64 1.55
C GLN A 283 -19.44 -11.30 1.11
N TYR A 284 -18.28 -10.95 1.66
CA TYR A 284 -17.64 -9.65 1.44
C TYR A 284 -16.12 -9.78 1.37
N VAL A 285 -15.54 -9.15 0.34
CA VAL A 285 -14.10 -9.02 0.14
C VAL A 285 -13.83 -7.57 -0.24
N PRO A 286 -12.92 -6.85 0.45
CA PRO A 286 -12.61 -5.46 0.11
C PRO A 286 -12.12 -5.35 -1.34
N THR A 287 -12.59 -4.34 -2.07
CA THR A 287 -12.28 -4.15 -3.50
C THR A 287 -10.78 -4.09 -3.75
N TRP A 288 -10.05 -3.36 -2.91
CA TRP A 288 -8.58 -3.24 -3.00
C TRP A 288 -7.88 -4.60 -2.90
N TYR A 289 -8.33 -5.44 -1.97
CA TYR A 289 -7.76 -6.77 -1.75
C TYR A 289 -8.11 -7.73 -2.89
N LYS A 290 -9.37 -7.68 -3.36
CA LYS A 290 -9.82 -8.46 -4.52
C LYS A 290 -8.98 -8.14 -5.76
N ASN A 291 -8.71 -6.86 -6.02
CA ASN A 291 -7.90 -6.44 -7.16
C ASN A 291 -6.45 -6.92 -7.04
N LEU A 292 -5.87 -6.86 -5.83
CA LEU A 292 -4.53 -7.37 -5.57
C LEU A 292 -4.42 -8.88 -5.89
N ILE A 293 -5.32 -9.71 -5.35
CA ILE A 293 -5.28 -11.15 -5.60
C ILE A 293 -5.56 -11.49 -7.08
N ASN A 294 -6.51 -10.79 -7.72
CA ASN A 294 -6.79 -10.99 -9.14
C ASN A 294 -5.58 -10.68 -10.02
N PHE A 295 -4.84 -9.62 -9.70
CA PHE A 295 -3.60 -9.29 -10.40
C PHE A 295 -2.58 -10.43 -10.25
N ILE A 296 -2.36 -10.89 -9.02
CA ILE A 296 -1.42 -11.98 -8.73
C ILE A 296 -1.82 -13.26 -9.48
N HIS A 297 -3.11 -13.59 -9.47
CA HIS A 297 -3.65 -14.76 -10.15
C HIS A 297 -3.47 -14.70 -11.67
N ALA A 298 -3.61 -13.53 -12.30
CA ALA A 298 -3.41 -13.36 -13.74
C ALA A 298 -1.99 -13.76 -14.19
N HIS A 299 -0.99 -13.56 -13.32
CA HIS A 299 0.42 -13.81 -13.63
C HIS A 299 0.88 -15.20 -13.20
N THR A 300 0.57 -15.60 -11.96
CA THR A 300 0.99 -16.91 -11.41
C THR A 300 0.19 -18.07 -12.02
N ARG A 301 -1.06 -17.82 -12.44
CA ARG A 301 -2.03 -18.85 -12.87
C ARG A 301 -2.24 -19.96 -11.83
N ASP A 302 -1.89 -19.71 -10.57
CA ASP A 302 -2.03 -20.68 -9.49
C ASP A 302 -3.49 -20.71 -9.02
N LYS A 303 -4.11 -21.89 -9.16
CA LYS A 303 -5.51 -22.10 -8.77
C LYS A 303 -5.72 -21.99 -7.26
N SER A 304 -4.66 -22.20 -6.47
CA SER A 304 -4.70 -22.12 -4.99
C SER A 304 -5.00 -20.70 -4.51
N LEU A 305 -4.73 -19.67 -5.33
CA LEU A 305 -5.08 -18.28 -5.03
C LEU A 305 -6.59 -18.02 -4.94
N GLN A 306 -7.42 -18.93 -5.48
CA GLN A 306 -8.87 -18.86 -5.28
C GLN A 306 -9.24 -19.01 -3.79
N GLU A 307 -8.44 -19.70 -2.98
CA GLU A 307 -8.66 -19.81 -1.52
C GLU A 307 -8.50 -18.47 -0.78
N PHE A 308 -7.82 -17.50 -1.40
CA PHE A 308 -7.65 -16.14 -0.88
C PHE A 308 -8.82 -15.22 -1.26
N LEU A 309 -9.67 -15.62 -2.20
CA LEU A 309 -10.87 -14.91 -2.64
C LEU A 309 -12.13 -15.67 -2.19
N GLN A 310 -12.71 -15.26 -1.07
CA GLN A 310 -13.79 -16.04 -0.42
C GLN A 310 -15.20 -15.82 -0.99
N SER A 311 -15.42 -14.89 -1.93
CA SER A 311 -16.78 -14.53 -2.34
C SER A 311 -17.08 -14.79 -3.81
N ASN A 312 -18.07 -15.65 -4.07
CA ASN A 312 -18.78 -15.75 -5.36
C ASN A 312 -20.11 -14.97 -5.35
N HIS A 313 -20.42 -14.23 -4.28
CA HIS A 313 -21.71 -13.55 -4.13
C HIS A 313 -21.52 -12.06 -3.82
N THR A 314 -22.40 -11.24 -4.41
CA THR A 314 -22.62 -9.85 -4.02
C THR A 314 -23.39 -9.84 -2.70
N SER A 315 -22.78 -9.46 -1.58
CA SER A 315 -23.52 -9.13 -0.36
C SER A 315 -23.41 -7.65 -0.02
N ASP A 316 -24.43 -7.16 0.67
CA ASP A 316 -24.43 -5.83 1.23
C ASP A 316 -23.64 -5.83 2.55
N ARG A 317 -22.55 -5.04 2.58
CA ARG A 317 -21.70 -4.79 3.76
C ARG A 317 -22.45 -4.30 5.01
N ARG A 318 -23.74 -3.98 4.89
CA ARG A 318 -24.61 -3.53 5.99
C ARG A 318 -25.38 -4.65 6.67
N ILE A 319 -25.38 -5.86 6.13
CA ILE A 319 -26.18 -6.98 6.65
C ILE A 319 -25.31 -7.93 7.49
N TYR A 320 -25.86 -8.36 8.62
CA TYR A 320 -25.33 -9.33 9.57
C TYR A 320 -26.27 -10.53 9.67
N THR A 321 -25.71 -11.74 9.67
CA THR A 321 -26.50 -12.99 9.78
C THR A 321 -26.50 -13.48 11.22
N TYR A 322 -27.70 -13.71 11.76
CA TYR A 322 -27.94 -14.29 13.07
C TYR A 322 -28.64 -15.64 12.95
N CYS A 323 -28.12 -16.63 13.66
CA CYS A 323 -28.67 -17.97 13.77
C CYS A 323 -29.17 -18.20 15.19
N SER A 324 -30.43 -18.62 15.36
CA SER A 324 -30.87 -19.25 16.60
C SER A 324 -30.34 -20.68 16.62
N VAL A 325 -29.58 -21.04 17.64
CA VAL A 325 -28.97 -22.37 17.79
C VAL A 325 -29.45 -23.00 19.08
N TYR A 326 -30.15 -24.13 18.94
CA TYR A 326 -30.55 -24.97 20.05
C TYR A 326 -29.38 -25.83 20.54
N ILE A 327 -28.93 -25.62 21.77
CA ILE A 327 -27.81 -26.37 22.35
C ILE A 327 -28.33 -27.58 23.11
N PHE A 328 -28.03 -28.78 22.61
CA PHE A 328 -28.61 -30.04 23.13
C PHE A 328 -28.39 -30.28 24.62
N LYS A 329 -27.18 -30.04 25.15
CA LYS A 329 -26.87 -30.27 26.58
C LYS A 329 -27.50 -29.22 27.51
N ILE A 330 -27.87 -28.05 27.00
CA ILE A 330 -28.44 -26.94 27.79
C ILE A 330 -29.96 -26.88 27.64
N ASN A 331 -30.50 -27.50 26.58
CA ASN A 331 -31.93 -27.56 26.28
C ASN A 331 -32.55 -26.16 26.11
N GLN A 332 -31.80 -25.25 25.47
CA GLN A 332 -32.17 -23.86 25.25
C GLN A 332 -31.54 -23.33 23.96
N GLU A 333 -32.24 -22.38 23.32
CA GLU A 333 -31.78 -21.64 22.14
C GLU A 333 -30.96 -20.40 22.53
N PHE A 334 -29.89 -20.17 21.79
CA PHE A 334 -29.07 -18.96 21.90
C PHE A 334 -28.76 -18.42 20.51
N TYR A 335 -28.65 -17.10 20.42
CA TYR A 335 -28.29 -16.44 19.18
C TYR A 335 -26.78 -16.43 18.98
N TYR A 336 -26.40 -16.80 17.77
CA TYR A 336 -25.03 -16.74 17.27
C TYR A 336 -24.98 -16.00 15.96
N ARG A 337 -23.80 -15.53 15.59
CA ARG A 337 -23.54 -14.89 14.31
C ARG A 337 -22.76 -15.81 13.39
N THR A 338 -22.88 -15.59 12.09
CA THR A 338 -22.06 -16.28 11.09
C THR A 338 -21.85 -15.37 9.90
N ASP A 339 -20.68 -15.48 9.28
CA ASP A 339 -20.41 -14.89 7.97
C ASP A 339 -20.31 -15.96 6.87
N ARG A 340 -20.58 -17.22 7.24
CA ARG A 340 -20.65 -18.35 6.32
C ARG A 340 -22.01 -18.39 5.63
N ASN A 341 -22.02 -18.76 4.36
CA ASN A 341 -23.21 -18.92 3.52
C ASN A 341 -23.62 -20.39 3.32
N ASP A 342 -22.91 -21.33 3.95
CA ASP A 342 -23.15 -22.78 3.86
C ASP A 342 -23.92 -23.35 5.05
N ILE A 343 -24.42 -22.48 5.94
CA ILE A 343 -25.23 -22.82 7.12
C ILE A 343 -26.70 -22.59 6.82
N TYR A 344 -27.51 -23.62 7.07
CA TYR A 344 -28.95 -23.67 6.86
C TYR A 344 -29.68 -24.14 8.11
N GLU A 345 -30.99 -23.88 8.18
CA GLU A 345 -31.85 -24.42 9.23
C GLU A 345 -31.77 -25.96 9.25
N GLY A 346 -31.66 -26.52 10.45
CA GLY A 346 -31.45 -27.94 10.68
C GLY A 346 -29.99 -28.39 10.71
N ASP A 347 -29.02 -27.56 10.29
CA ASP A 347 -27.61 -27.92 10.35
C ASP A 347 -27.12 -28.08 11.79
N ILE A 348 -26.18 -29.01 11.99
CA ILE A 348 -25.49 -29.21 13.26
C ILE A 348 -24.20 -28.39 13.25
N VAL A 349 -24.01 -27.58 14.28
CA VAL A 349 -22.90 -26.61 14.36
C VAL A 349 -22.17 -26.70 15.70
N LYS A 350 -20.90 -26.30 15.69
CA LYS A 350 -20.09 -26.04 16.88
C LYS A 350 -20.21 -24.58 17.28
N VAL A 351 -20.52 -24.33 18.54
CA VAL A 351 -20.67 -22.98 19.09
C VAL A 351 -19.96 -22.83 20.44
N PRO A 352 -19.41 -21.65 20.74
CA PRO A 352 -18.86 -21.36 22.06
C PRO A 352 -19.98 -21.02 23.04
N PHE A 353 -19.93 -21.55 24.25
CA PHE A 353 -20.93 -21.33 25.28
C PHE A 353 -20.29 -20.92 26.60
N GLY A 354 -20.97 -20.10 27.42
CA GLY A 354 -20.47 -19.65 28.72
C GLY A 354 -19.33 -18.62 28.65
N SER A 355 -18.81 -18.17 29.79
CA SER A 355 -17.69 -17.21 29.84
C SER A 355 -16.34 -17.81 29.47
N ASP A 356 -16.21 -19.13 29.58
CA ASP A 356 -15.02 -19.91 29.25
C ASP A 356 -14.95 -20.30 27.76
N ASN A 357 -15.94 -19.92 26.96
CA ASN A 357 -16.07 -20.29 25.55
C ASN A 357 -16.03 -21.81 25.31
N ALA A 358 -16.51 -22.61 26.26
CA ALA A 358 -16.54 -24.05 26.10
C ALA A 358 -17.32 -24.44 24.84
N VAL A 359 -16.70 -25.23 23.97
CA VAL A 359 -17.33 -25.65 22.70
C VAL A 359 -18.47 -26.61 22.97
N ARG A 360 -19.61 -26.37 22.32
CA ARG A 360 -20.83 -27.17 22.38
C ARG A 360 -21.35 -27.43 20.98
N THR A 361 -22.12 -28.49 20.84
CA THR A 361 -22.84 -28.82 19.62
C THR A 361 -24.29 -28.36 19.75
N GLY A 362 -24.81 -27.73 18.71
CA GLY A 362 -26.21 -27.34 18.63
C GLY A 362 -26.78 -27.50 17.22
N ARG A 363 -28.10 -27.37 17.11
CA ARG A 363 -28.81 -27.36 15.83
C ARG A 363 -29.29 -25.95 15.51
N VAL A 364 -29.10 -25.52 14.27
CA VAL A 364 -29.65 -24.24 13.80
C VAL A 364 -31.16 -24.36 13.68
N GLU A 365 -31.91 -23.59 14.46
CA GLU A 365 -33.39 -23.59 14.43
C GLU A 365 -33.93 -22.54 13.45
N SER A 366 -33.29 -21.37 13.37
CA SER A 366 -33.71 -20.31 12.45
C SER A 366 -32.55 -19.41 12.02
N ILE A 367 -32.63 -18.84 10.82
CA ILE A 367 -31.66 -17.86 10.31
C ILE A 367 -32.38 -16.52 10.04
N SER A 368 -31.76 -15.42 10.42
CA SER A 368 -32.29 -14.07 10.22
C SER A 368 -31.19 -13.09 9.82
N TYR A 369 -31.57 -12.05 9.06
CA TYR A 369 -30.66 -11.06 8.49
C TYR A 369 -31.03 -9.68 8.99
N HIS A 370 -30.04 -8.93 9.48
CA HIS A 370 -30.25 -7.65 10.16
C HIS A 370 -29.22 -6.63 9.73
N THR A 371 -29.59 -5.36 9.72
CA THR A 371 -28.63 -4.25 9.70
C THR A 371 -28.08 -3.98 11.10
N SER A 372 -27.08 -3.11 11.23
CA SER A 372 -26.59 -2.69 12.55
C SER A 372 -27.65 -2.03 13.44
N TYR A 373 -28.76 -1.55 12.86
CA TYR A 373 -29.80 -0.82 13.58
C TYR A 373 -30.91 -1.70 14.17
N ASP A 374 -31.09 -2.93 13.67
CA ASP A 374 -32.18 -3.83 14.02
C ASP A 374 -31.69 -5.22 14.49
N VAL A 375 -30.40 -5.34 14.83
CA VAL A 375 -29.85 -6.58 15.37
C VAL A 375 -30.60 -7.05 16.62
N PRO A 376 -30.87 -8.37 16.76
CA PRO A 376 -31.59 -8.91 17.92
C PRO A 376 -30.76 -8.83 19.21
N TYR A 377 -29.43 -8.83 19.10
CA TYR A 377 -28.48 -8.72 20.19
C TYR A 377 -27.27 -7.88 19.76
N ASP A 378 -26.49 -7.40 20.72
CA ASP A 378 -25.32 -6.56 20.45
C ASP A 378 -24.28 -7.28 19.56
N LEU A 379 -23.80 -6.58 18.54
CA LEU A 379 -22.88 -7.12 17.52
C LEU A 379 -21.54 -7.61 18.12
N ASN A 380 -21.03 -6.93 19.13
CA ASN A 380 -19.72 -7.21 19.73
C ASN A 380 -19.79 -8.26 20.85
N ARG A 381 -20.99 -8.45 21.43
CA ARG A 381 -21.22 -9.45 22.48
C ARG A 381 -21.75 -10.77 21.95
N THR A 382 -22.38 -10.77 20.77
CA THR A 382 -22.91 -12.00 20.17
C THR A 382 -21.77 -12.81 19.57
N LYS A 383 -21.66 -14.07 20.01
CA LYS A 383 -20.59 -14.97 19.59
C LYS A 383 -20.84 -15.55 18.20
N PHE A 384 -19.76 -15.97 17.54
CA PHE A 384 -19.83 -16.62 16.23
C PHE A 384 -19.98 -18.14 16.31
N ILE A 385 -20.66 -18.71 15.31
CA ILE A 385 -20.58 -20.13 15.00
C ILE A 385 -19.14 -20.46 14.60
N ILE A 386 -18.58 -21.50 15.22
CA ILE A 386 -17.20 -21.92 14.98
C ILE A 386 -17.13 -22.73 13.69
N ASP A 387 -17.97 -23.75 13.56
CA ASP A 387 -17.93 -24.67 12.41
C ASP A 387 -19.26 -25.39 12.17
N LYS A 388 -19.46 -25.85 10.94
CA LYS A 388 -20.56 -26.73 10.54
C LYS A 388 -20.08 -28.17 10.55
N LEU A 389 -20.82 -29.06 11.21
CA LEU A 389 -20.52 -30.49 11.21
C LEU A 389 -21.08 -31.16 9.95
N PRO A 390 -20.35 -32.12 9.35
CA PRO A 390 -20.81 -32.84 8.17
C PRO A 390 -22.08 -33.64 8.47
N THR A 391 -23.04 -33.58 7.55
CA THR A 391 -24.34 -34.26 7.66
C THR A 391 -24.27 -35.76 7.32
N SER A 392 -23.07 -36.33 7.13
CA SER A 392 -22.92 -37.74 6.77
C SER A 392 -23.43 -38.64 7.90
N ILE A 393 -24.32 -39.55 7.54
CA ILE A 393 -24.87 -40.61 8.39
C ILE A 393 -23.77 -41.62 8.69
N GLU A 394 -22.78 -41.24 9.50
CA GLU A 394 -21.91 -42.16 10.21
C GLU A 394 -21.73 -41.60 11.62
N TYR A 395 -22.53 -42.15 12.53
CA TYR A 395 -22.40 -42.06 13.99
C TYR A 395 -21.77 -40.78 14.53
N VAL A 396 -22.61 -39.76 14.76
CA VAL A 396 -22.33 -38.83 15.85
C VAL A 396 -22.39 -39.67 17.13
N GLU A 397 -21.23 -40.12 17.62
CA GLU A 397 -21.10 -40.47 19.03
C GLU A 397 -21.38 -39.21 19.83
N ILE A 398 -22.64 -39.08 20.27
CA ILE A 398 -23.01 -38.20 21.35
C ILE A 398 -22.25 -38.72 22.56
N THR A 399 -21.07 -38.19 22.80
CA THR A 399 -20.32 -38.45 24.03
C THR A 399 -21.07 -37.79 25.18
N CYS A 400 -21.93 -38.60 25.80
CA CYS A 400 -22.47 -38.39 27.12
C CYS A 400 -21.32 -38.49 28.12
N SER A 401 -20.72 -37.34 28.43
CA SER A 401 -20.04 -37.08 29.69
C SER A 401 -20.67 -35.87 30.37
#